data_AF-A0A2X3VB10-F1
#
_entry.id   AF-A0A2X3VB10-F1
#
_cell.length_a   1.000
_cell.length_b   1.000
_cell.length_c   1.000
_cell.angle_alpha   90.00
_cell.angle_beta   90.00
_cell.angle_gamma   90.00
#
_symmetry.space_group_name_H-M   'P 1'
#
loop_
_entity.id
_entity.type
_entity.pdbx_description
1 polymer ?
#
loop_
_entity_poly.entity_id
_entity_poly.type
_entity_poly.pdbx_seq_one_letter_code
_entity_poly.pdbx_strand_id
1 'polypeptide(L)'
;MGEKAKLQAERTAALSKLQRVGDKIDALTTAKNKLESYNTEISYKLIDNDSIADTYHLDGTKYEKMTTDEQKLLTDLTGLFNSKRDPVITALESKISSLGIERDELEDLITSLDFSISYAKN
;
A
#
# COMPACT_ATOMS: atom_id res chain seq x y z
N MET A 1 32.59 26.20 19.14
CA MET A 1 31.83 24.95 19.40
C MET A 1 32.81 23.80 19.49
N GLY A 2 32.83 23.09 20.62
CA GLY A 2 33.63 21.87 20.79
C GLY A 2 33.16 20.76 19.83
N GLU A 3 34.05 19.84 19.51
CA GLU A 3 33.82 18.69 18.63
C GLU A 3 32.59 17.87 19.07
N LYS A 4 32.48 17.62 20.38
CA LYS A 4 31.35 16.92 20.99
C LYS A 4 30.01 17.60 20.75
N ALA A 5 29.97 18.94 20.80
CA ALA A 5 28.75 19.70 20.57
C ALA A 5 28.27 19.61 19.11
N LYS A 6 29.21 19.52 18.15
CA LYS A 6 28.87 19.31 16.73
C LYS A 6 28.28 17.92 16.49
N LEU A 7 28.92 16.88 17.03
CA LEU A 7 28.44 15.49 16.92
C LEU A 7 27.06 15.32 17.55
N GLN A 8 26.78 15.98 18.69
CA GLN A 8 25.44 15.98 19.30
C GLN A 8 24.38 16.64 18.42
N ALA A 9 24.72 17.73 17.73
CA ALA A 9 23.80 18.39 16.80
C ALA A 9 23.50 17.48 15.59
N GLU A 10 24.52 16.83 15.03
CA GLU A 10 24.36 15.86 13.94
C GLU A 10 23.50 14.67 14.36
N ARG A 11 23.71 14.11 15.56
CA ARG A 11 22.88 13.03 16.10
C ARG A 11 21.43 13.44 16.25
N THR A 12 21.18 14.65 16.76
CA THR A 12 19.83 15.17 16.95
C THR A 12 19.10 15.35 15.61
N ALA A 13 19.83 15.81 14.58
CA ALA A 13 19.31 15.89 13.22
C ALA A 13 18.99 14.51 12.64
N ALA A 14 19.88 13.53 12.82
CA ALA A 14 19.68 12.15 12.38
C ALA A 14 18.45 11.50 13.05
N LEU A 15 18.27 11.67 14.36
CA LEU A 15 17.09 11.21 15.09
C LEU A 15 15.79 11.85 14.59
N SER A 16 15.82 13.16 14.34
CA SER A 16 14.67 13.88 13.79
C SER A 16 14.31 13.37 12.39
N LYS A 17 15.31 13.01 11.59
CA LYS A 17 15.11 12.43 10.27
C LYS A 17 14.57 11.00 10.36
N LEU A 18 15.11 10.18 11.28
CA LEU A 18 14.66 8.81 11.53
C LEU A 18 13.18 8.78 11.89
N GLN A 19 12.74 9.64 12.81
CA GLN A 19 11.33 9.75 13.18
C GLN A 19 10.45 10.08 11.96
N ARG A 20 10.85 11.08 11.15
CA ARG A 20 10.10 11.47 9.95
C ARG A 20 10.03 10.36 8.89
N VAL A 21 11.05 9.52 8.79
CA VAL A 21 11.04 8.35 7.90
C VAL A 21 10.07 7.30 8.46
N GLY A 22 10.11 7.03 9.77
CA GLY A 22 9.16 6.15 10.45
C GLY A 22 7.70 6.57 10.23
N ASP A 23 7.37 7.84 10.49
CA ASP A 23 6.01 8.38 10.29
C ASP A 23 5.52 8.20 8.84
N LYS A 24 6.42 8.35 7.86
CA LYS A 24 6.10 8.13 6.44
C LYS A 24 5.85 6.65 6.14
N ILE A 25 6.67 5.76 6.68
CA ILE A 25 6.48 4.31 6.52
C ILE A 25 5.10 3.90 7.08
N ASP A 26 4.74 4.39 8.26
CA ASP A 26 3.45 4.08 8.90
C ASP A 26 2.27 4.60 8.08
N ALA A 27 2.36 5.83 7.58
CA ALA A 27 1.33 6.43 6.74
C ALA A 27 1.14 5.65 5.42
N LEU A 28 2.24 5.27 4.77
CA LEU A 28 2.20 4.49 3.52
C LEU A 28 1.70 3.07 3.75
N THR A 29 2.11 2.43 4.84
CA THR A 29 1.64 1.09 5.23
C THR A 29 0.13 1.11 5.50
N THR A 30 -0.36 2.14 6.19
CA THR A 30 -1.79 2.34 6.42
C THR A 30 -2.55 2.53 5.11
N ALA A 31 -2.02 3.33 4.18
CA ALA A 31 -2.63 3.54 2.87
C ALA A 31 -2.69 2.26 2.04
N LYS A 32 -1.60 1.47 2.04
CA LYS A 32 -1.54 0.15 1.39
C LYS A 32 -2.59 -0.79 1.95
N ASN A 33 -2.63 -0.97 3.28
CA ASN A 33 -3.56 -1.87 3.94
C ASN A 33 -5.02 -1.47 3.68
N LYS A 34 -5.32 -0.16 3.68
CA LYS A 34 -6.65 0.33 3.31
C LYS A 34 -7.00 -0.03 1.86
N LEU A 35 -6.06 0.16 0.93
CA LEU A 35 -6.27 -0.15 -0.48
C LEU A 35 -6.51 -1.65 -0.72
N GLU A 36 -5.77 -2.51 -0.02
CA GLU A 36 -5.94 -3.97 -0.05
C GLU A 36 -7.23 -4.44 0.62
N SER A 37 -7.72 -3.72 1.64
CA SER A 37 -8.95 -4.09 2.37
C SER A 37 -10.24 -3.87 1.57
N TYR A 38 -10.20 -3.10 0.48
CA TYR A 38 -11.38 -2.89 -0.35
C TYR A 38 -11.73 -4.17 -1.10
N ASN A 39 -12.90 -4.73 -0.80
CA ASN A 39 -13.49 -5.78 -1.62
C ASN A 39 -13.86 -5.19 -2.99
N THR A 40 -13.31 -5.77 -4.05
CA THR A 40 -13.54 -5.35 -5.43
C THR A 40 -14.50 -6.27 -6.17
N GLU A 41 -14.96 -7.33 -5.50
CA GLU A 41 -15.90 -8.28 -6.05
C GLU A 41 -17.29 -7.65 -6.20
N ILE A 42 -17.83 -7.74 -7.41
CA ILE A 42 -19.19 -7.31 -7.71
C ILE A 42 -20.03 -8.56 -7.98
N SER A 43 -20.82 -8.98 -6.99
CA SER A 43 -21.71 -10.14 -7.13
C SER A 43 -22.82 -9.86 -8.14
N TYR A 44 -23.06 -10.82 -9.04
CA TYR A 44 -24.18 -10.73 -9.97
C TYR A 44 -25.50 -11.04 -9.25
N LYS A 45 -26.40 -10.05 -9.20
CA LYS A 45 -27.66 -10.13 -8.44
C LYS A 45 -28.62 -11.20 -8.96
N LEU A 46 -28.60 -11.47 -10.27
CA LEU A 46 -29.52 -12.40 -10.90
C LEU A 46 -29.00 -13.84 -10.92
N ILE A 47 -27.88 -14.12 -10.24
CA ILE A 47 -27.25 -15.44 -10.03
C ILE A 47 -26.81 -16.08 -11.34
N ASP A 48 -27.75 -16.59 -12.15
CA ASP A 48 -27.52 -17.24 -13.44
C ASP A 48 -28.80 -17.25 -14.29
N ASN A 49 -28.66 -17.66 -15.55
CA ASN A 49 -29.75 -17.67 -16.52
C ASN A 49 -30.91 -18.60 -16.11
N ASP A 50 -30.61 -19.72 -15.44
CA ASP A 50 -31.61 -20.69 -15.03
C ASP A 50 -32.49 -20.11 -13.90
N SER A 51 -31.87 -19.43 -12.93
CA SER A 51 -32.57 -18.70 -11.88
C SER A 51 -33.43 -17.56 -12.45
N ILE A 52 -32.95 -16.88 -13.50
CA ILE A 52 -33.70 -15.82 -14.18
C ILE A 52 -34.92 -16.37 -14.91
N ALA A 53 -34.74 -17.46 -15.66
CA ALA A 53 -35.81 -18.14 -16.38
C ALA A 53 -36.89 -18.63 -15.41
N ASP A 54 -36.50 -19.26 -14.30
CA ASP A 54 -37.43 -19.82 -13.32
C ASP A 54 -38.14 -18.75 -12.49
N THR A 55 -37.44 -17.69 -12.08
CA THR A 55 -37.97 -16.67 -11.14
C THR A 55 -38.73 -15.56 -11.86
N TYR A 56 -38.25 -15.14 -13.03
CA TYR A 56 -38.79 -13.98 -13.75
C TYR A 56 -39.50 -14.37 -15.05
N HIS A 57 -39.52 -15.66 -15.41
CA HIS A 57 -40.09 -16.15 -16.68
C HIS A 57 -39.48 -15.47 -17.91
N LEU A 58 -38.19 -15.12 -17.82
CA LEU A 58 -37.42 -14.50 -18.90
C LEU A 58 -36.49 -15.56 -19.50
N ASP A 59 -37.02 -16.35 -20.43
CA ASP A 59 -36.35 -17.48 -21.07
C ASP A 59 -36.04 -17.25 -22.56
N GLY A 60 -35.10 -18.04 -23.10
CA GLY A 60 -34.69 -17.99 -24.50
C GLY A 60 -33.44 -17.16 -24.78
N THR A 61 -32.93 -17.30 -26.01
CA THR A 61 -31.59 -16.85 -26.43
C THR A 61 -31.31 -15.36 -26.22
N LYS A 62 -32.35 -14.52 -26.23
CA LYS A 62 -32.21 -13.08 -25.93
C LYS A 62 -31.79 -12.85 -24.48
N TYR A 63 -32.47 -13.47 -23.52
CA TYR A 63 -32.21 -13.26 -22.09
C TYR A 63 -30.96 -14.00 -21.63
N GLU A 64 -30.67 -15.16 -22.21
CA GLU A 64 -29.39 -15.86 -22.02
C GLU A 64 -28.19 -14.98 -22.43
N LYS A 65 -28.28 -14.33 -23.59
CA LYS A 65 -27.23 -13.43 -24.07
C LYS A 65 -27.09 -12.19 -23.18
N MET A 66 -28.20 -11.57 -22.76
CA MET A 66 -28.16 -10.43 -21.84
C MET A 66 -27.52 -10.81 -20.50
N THR A 67 -27.87 -11.96 -19.94
CA THR A 67 -27.28 -12.49 -18.70
C THR A 67 -25.77 -12.69 -18.84
N THR A 68 -25.35 -13.31 -19.94
CA THR A 68 -23.92 -13.54 -20.22
C THR A 68 -23.14 -12.23 -20.38
N ASP A 69 -23.71 -11.28 -21.14
CA ASP A 69 -23.10 -9.97 -21.38
C ASP A 69 -22.98 -9.16 -20.07
N GLU A 70 -23.98 -9.23 -19.19
CA GLU A 70 -23.95 -8.59 -17.86
C GLU A 70 -22.91 -9.22 -16.93
N GLN A 71 -22.86 -10.55 -16.84
CA GLN A 71 -21.83 -11.26 -16.05
C GLN A 71 -20.42 -10.91 -16.53
N LYS A 72 -20.23 -10.86 -17.86
CA LYS A 72 -18.96 -10.45 -18.47
C LYS A 72 -18.62 -9.01 -18.11
N LEU A 73 -19.58 -8.09 -18.20
CA LEU A 73 -19.37 -6.68 -17.84
C LEU A 73 -18.88 -6.53 -16.39
N LEU A 74 -19.48 -7.26 -15.44
CA LEU A 74 -19.07 -7.21 -14.03
C LEU A 74 -17.67 -7.79 -13.81
N THR A 75 -17.35 -8.88 -14.51
CA THR A 75 -16.02 -9.50 -14.48
C THR A 75 -14.97 -8.56 -15.05
N ASP A 76 -15.24 -7.97 -16.22
CA ASP A 76 -14.34 -7.02 -16.90
C ASP A 76 -14.13 -5.76 -16.05
N LEU A 77 -15.19 -5.26 -15.40
CA LEU A 77 -15.11 -4.10 -14.50
C LEU A 77 -14.24 -4.40 -13.26
N THR A 78 -14.43 -5.57 -12.65
CA THR A 78 -13.61 -6.03 -11.52
C THR A 78 -12.14 -6.17 -11.95
N GLY A 79 -11.89 -6.78 -13.11
CA GLY A 79 -10.56 -6.91 -13.70
C GLY A 79 -9.91 -5.55 -13.97
N LEU A 80 -10.65 -4.61 -14.56
CA LEU A 80 -10.16 -3.26 -14.84
C LEU A 80 -9.79 -2.52 -13.55
N PHE A 81 -10.62 -2.60 -12.51
CA PHE A 81 -10.32 -1.98 -11.22
C PHE A 81 -9.05 -2.56 -10.61
N ASN A 82 -8.93 -3.89 -10.53
CA ASN A 82 -7.74 -4.56 -10.00
C ASN A 82 -6.49 -4.20 -10.80
N SER A 83 -6.58 -4.11 -12.14
CA SER A 83 -5.46 -3.71 -13.01
C SER A 83 -4.92 -2.29 -12.72
N LYS A 84 -5.74 -1.42 -12.11
CA LYS A 84 -5.33 -0.08 -11.67
C LYS A 84 -4.89 -0.05 -10.22
N ARG A 85 -5.51 -0.86 -9.36
CA ARG A 85 -5.19 -0.97 -7.93
C ARG A 85 -3.83 -1.62 -7.71
N ASP A 86 -3.57 -2.75 -8.34
CA ASP A 86 -2.40 -3.59 -8.04
C ASP A 86 -1.07 -2.86 -8.33
N PRO A 87 -0.90 -2.10 -9.43
CA PRO A 87 0.31 -1.30 -9.63
C PRO A 87 0.52 -0.22 -8.56
N VAL A 88 -0.55 0.35 -8.01
CA VAL A 88 -0.45 1.34 -6.91
C VAL A 88 0.01 0.65 -5.63
N ILE A 89 -0.49 -0.56 -5.35
CA ILE A 89 -0.02 -1.38 -4.22
C ILE A 89 1.48 -1.67 -4.38
N THR A 90 1.92 -2.14 -5.55
CA THR A 90 3.35 -2.41 -5.82
C THR A 90 4.20 -1.15 -5.68
N ALA A 91 3.73 0.00 -6.13
CA ALA A 91 4.45 1.27 -5.96
C ALA A 91 4.58 1.68 -4.49
N LEU A 92 3.52 1.48 -3.69
CA LEU A 92 3.55 1.73 -2.24
C LEU A 92 4.55 0.79 -1.55
N GLU A 93 4.54 -0.51 -1.88
CA GLU A 93 5.49 -1.49 -1.34
C GLU A 93 6.94 -1.11 -1.66
N SER A 94 7.22 -0.79 -2.93
CA SER A 94 8.55 -0.35 -3.34
C SER A 94 9.01 0.89 -2.56
N LYS A 95 8.11 1.85 -2.33
CA LYS A 95 8.44 3.06 -1.59
C LYS A 95 8.66 2.79 -0.10
N ILE A 96 7.87 1.91 0.51
CA ILE A 96 8.05 1.47 1.90
C ILE A 96 9.41 0.79 2.07
N SER A 97 9.77 -0.14 1.17
CA SER A 97 11.08 -0.82 1.20
C SER A 97 12.25 0.15 1.05
N SER A 98 12.15 1.12 0.12
CA SER A 98 13.18 2.16 -0.05
C SER A 98 13.34 3.03 1.20
N LEU A 99 12.25 3.38 1.87
CA LEU A 99 12.30 4.12 3.14
C LEU A 99 12.83 3.26 4.28
N GLY A 100 12.58 1.94 4.25
CA GLY A 100 13.17 0.98 5.19
C GLY A 100 14.69 0.98 5.13
N ILE A 101 15.26 0.95 3.92
CA ILE A 101 16.71 1.08 3.73
C ILE A 101 17.23 2.42 4.29
N GLU A 102 16.56 3.54 3.98
CA GLU A 102 16.96 4.85 4.51
C GLU A 102 16.88 4.92 6.05
N ARG A 103 15.90 4.24 6.66
CA ARG A 103 15.78 4.13 8.12
C ARG A 103 16.96 3.37 8.70
N ASP A 104 17.30 2.21 8.14
CA ASP A 104 18.38 1.37 8.62
C ASP A 104 19.74 2.10 8.51
N GLU A 105 19.99 2.82 7.40
CA GLU A 105 21.18 3.67 7.25
C GLU A 105 21.27 4.79 8.31
N LEU A 106 20.12 5.35 8.72
CA LEU A 106 20.07 6.37 9.76
C LEU A 106 20.34 5.78 11.15
N GLU A 107 19.87 4.56 11.43
CA GLU A 107 20.16 3.85 12.68
C GLU A 107 21.67 3.54 12.81
N ASP A 108 22.31 3.12 11.73
CA ASP A 108 23.76 2.91 11.66
C ASP A 108 24.53 4.21 11.90
N LEU A 109 24.10 5.31 11.25
CA LEU A 109 24.70 6.63 11.45
C LEU A 109 24.58 7.09 12.91
N ILE A 110 23.41 6.94 13.52
CA ILE A 110 23.18 7.30 14.93
C ILE A 110 24.11 6.48 15.84
N THR A 111 24.25 5.18 15.59
CA THR A 111 25.14 4.29 16.36
C THR A 111 26.60 4.75 16.26
N SER A 112 27.05 5.12 15.06
CA SER A 112 28.39 5.65 14.82
C SER A 112 28.63 7.01 15.51
N LEU A 113 27.62 7.88 15.50
CA LEU A 113 27.66 9.16 16.20
C LEU A 113 27.70 8.97 17.72
N ASP A 114 26.93 8.02 18.27
CA ASP A 114 26.95 7.67 19.69
C ASP A 114 28.33 7.17 20.15
N PHE A 115 28.97 6.33 19.33
CA PHE A 115 30.34 5.92 19.55
C PHE A 115 31.28 7.14 19.55
N SER A 116 31.22 7.98 18.51
CA SER A 116 32.11 9.15 18.37
C SER A 116 31.95 10.16 19.51
N ILE A 117 30.72 10.43 19.95
CA ILE A 117 30.41 11.33 21.08
C ILE A 117 31.05 10.82 22.39
N SER A 118 31.09 9.51 22.58
CA SER A 118 31.65 8.89 23.80
C SER A 118 33.15 9.13 23.93
N TYR A 119 33.88 9.27 22.82
CA TYR A 119 35.32 9.50 22.79
C TYR A 119 35.74 10.93 22.46
N ALA A 120 34.78 11.80 22.08
CA ALA A 120 35.06 13.20 21.77
C ALA A 120 35.50 13.97 23.03
N LYS A 121 36.55 14.78 22.87
CA LYS A 121 36.96 15.75 23.90
C LYS A 121 35.90 16.85 24.01
N ASN A 122 35.64 17.32 25.23
CA ASN A 122 34.68 18.40 25.50
C ASN A 122 35.08 19.69 24.77
#